data_AF-A0A6A3D1P2-F1
#
_entry.id   AF-A0A6A3D1P2-F1
#
_cell.length_a   1.000
_cell.length_b   1.000
_cell.length_c   1.000
_cell.angle_alpha   90.00
_cell.angle_beta   90.00
_cell.angle_gamma   90.00
#
_symmetry.space_group_name_H-M   'P 1'
#
loop_
_entity.id
_entity.type
_entity.pdbx_description
1 polymer ?
#
loop_
_entity_poly.entity_id
_entity_poly.type
_entity_poly.pdbx_seq_one_letter_code
_entity_poly.pdbx_strand_id
1 'polypeptide(L)'
;MGTGYLSAFPSELFDHFEAIKPVWPPYYTIHKILAGLLDQYTFADNAESLDMMKWMAEYFYNRVQNVITKHSVERHWLSMKKLVA
;
A
#
# COMPACT_ATOMS: atom_id res chain seq x y z
N MET A 1 16.56 9.50 3.04
CA MET A 1 15.49 8.58 2.58
C MET A 1 14.19 9.37 2.51
N GLY A 2 13.46 9.27 1.40
CA GLY A 2 12.42 10.21 0.96
C GLY A 2 11.06 10.10 1.67
N THR A 3 9.98 10.49 1.00
CA THR A 3 8.59 10.63 1.51
C THR A 3 7.92 9.35 2.03
N GLY A 4 8.63 8.21 2.07
CA GLY A 4 8.08 6.90 2.44
C GLY A 4 7.32 6.18 1.31
N TYR A 5 7.12 6.83 0.16
CA TYR A 5 6.43 6.22 -0.98
C TYR A 5 7.36 5.25 -1.73
N LEU A 6 7.01 3.97 -1.73
CA LEU A 6 7.65 2.92 -2.51
C LEU A 6 6.58 2.11 -3.26
N SER A 7 6.62 2.16 -4.59
CA SER A 7 5.71 1.45 -5.49
C SER A 7 6.36 1.30 -6.87
N ALA A 8 5.85 0.37 -7.67
CA ALA A 8 6.22 0.20 -9.07
C ALA A 8 5.47 1.16 -10.02
N PHE A 9 4.60 2.03 -9.49
CA PHE A 9 3.75 2.94 -10.24
C PHE A 9 3.50 4.24 -9.46
N PRO A 10 2.93 5.30 -10.08
CA PRO A 10 2.66 6.58 -9.42
C PRO A 10 1.56 6.53 -8.34
N SER A 11 1.59 7.46 -7.38
CA SER A 11 0.64 7.47 -6.24
C SER A 11 -0.82 7.69 -6.64
N GLU A 12 -1.05 8.26 -7.82
CA GLU A 12 -2.35 8.57 -8.40
C GLU A 12 -3.24 7.33 -8.58
N LEU A 13 -2.65 6.13 -8.74
CA LEU A 13 -3.43 4.89 -8.78
C LEU A 13 -4.13 4.61 -7.44
N PHE A 14 -3.51 4.99 -6.32
CA PHE A 14 -4.16 4.92 -5.00
C PHE A 14 -5.24 5.98 -4.88
N ASP A 15 -5.03 7.18 -5.40
CA ASP A 15 -6.06 8.23 -5.42
C ASP A 15 -7.30 7.77 -6.22
N HIS A 16 -7.10 7.09 -7.35
CA HIS A 16 -8.18 6.50 -8.15
C HIS A 16 -8.90 5.37 -7.43
N PHE A 17 -8.14 4.42 -6.86
CA PHE A 17 -8.70 3.31 -6.08
C PHE A 17 -9.53 3.85 -4.93
N GLU A 18 -8.96 4.78 -4.17
CA GLU A 18 -9.62 5.42 -3.06
C GLU A 18 -10.82 6.21 -3.59
N ALA A 19 -10.76 6.94 -4.70
CA ALA A 19 -11.94 7.59 -5.29
C ALA A 19 -13.00 6.62 -5.84
N ILE A 20 -12.84 5.29 -5.69
CA ILE A 20 -13.75 4.26 -6.21
C ILE A 20 -13.86 4.37 -7.74
N LYS A 21 -12.74 4.68 -8.39
CA LYS A 21 -12.60 4.64 -9.86
C LYS A 21 -11.98 3.31 -10.28
N PRO A 22 -12.32 2.77 -11.46
CA PRO A 22 -11.67 1.58 -11.99
C PRO A 22 -10.16 1.78 -12.11
N VAL A 23 -9.39 0.86 -11.54
CA VAL A 23 -7.92 0.86 -11.58
C VAL A 23 -7.42 -0.56 -11.32
N TRP A 24 -6.22 -0.92 -11.77
CA TRP A 24 -5.62 -2.18 -11.36
C TRP A 24 -5.40 -2.20 -9.83
N PRO A 25 -5.64 -3.31 -9.10
CA PRO A 25 -5.59 -3.36 -7.63
C PRO A 25 -4.23 -2.91 -7.07
N PRO A 26 -4.06 -1.65 -6.60
CA PRO A 26 -2.72 -1.12 -6.33
C PRO A 26 -2.17 -1.65 -5.00
N TYR A 27 -3.04 -1.88 -4.01
CA TYR A 27 -2.68 -2.47 -2.72
C TYR A 27 -2.18 -3.92 -2.82
N TYR A 28 -2.53 -4.65 -3.88
CA TYR A 28 -1.97 -5.99 -4.12
C TYR A 28 -0.47 -5.93 -4.39
N THR A 29 -0.03 -4.98 -5.21
CA THR A 29 1.41 -4.78 -5.49
C THR A 29 2.16 -4.38 -4.22
N ILE A 30 1.58 -3.53 -3.38
CA ILE A 30 2.17 -3.15 -2.08
C ILE A 30 2.36 -4.37 -1.18
N HIS A 31 1.35 -5.24 -1.11
CA HIS A 31 1.47 -6.52 -0.41
C HIS A 31 2.69 -7.32 -0.90
N LYS A 32 2.88 -7.44 -2.23
CA LYS A 32 3.98 -8.24 -2.79
C LYS A 32 5.35 -7.63 -2.51
N ILE A 33 5.47 -6.31 -2.56
CA ILE A 33 6.72 -5.62 -2.22
C ILE A 33 7.05 -5.81 -0.74
N LEU A 34 6.08 -5.62 0.17
CA LEU A 34 6.28 -5.83 1.60
C LEU A 34 6.72 -7.28 1.91
N ALA A 35 6.10 -8.27 1.25
CA ALA A 35 6.50 -9.67 1.39
C ALA A 35 7.93 -9.91 0.90
N GLY A 36 8.31 -9.37 -0.27
CA GLY A 36 9.67 -9.51 -0.78
C GLY A 36 10.73 -8.83 0.09
N LEU A 37 10.42 -7.67 0.69
CA LEU A 37 11.31 -7.01 1.65
C LEU A 37 11.46 -7.84 2.94
N LEU A 38 10.37 -8.43 3.43
CA LEU A 38 10.44 -9.36 4.57
C LEU A 38 11.28 -10.59 4.25
N ASP A 39 11.16 -11.14 3.04
CA ASP A 39 11.93 -12.30 2.59
C ASP A 39 13.43 -11.96 2.49
N GLN A 40 13.79 -10.77 2.01
CA GLN A 40 15.18 -10.29 2.01
C GLN A 40 15.78 -10.25 3.42
N TYR A 41 15.01 -9.76 4.39
CA TYR A 41 15.45 -9.75 5.78
C TYR A 41 15.58 -11.17 6.34
N THR A 42 14.59 -12.02 6.09
CA THR A 42 14.45 -13.34 6.73
C THR A 42 15.40 -14.39 6.14
N PHE A 43 15.63 -14.35 4.83
CA PHE A 43 16.34 -15.41 4.11
C PHE A 43 17.68 -14.97 3.51
N ALA A 44 17.96 -13.66 3.43
CA ALA A 44 19.18 -13.14 2.81
C ALA A 44 20.00 -12.23 3.74
N ASP A 45 19.68 -12.20 5.05
CA ASP A 45 20.36 -11.38 6.07
C ASP A 45 20.45 -9.88 5.72
N ASN A 46 19.53 -9.38 4.90
CA ASN A 46 19.50 -7.98 4.48
C ASN A 46 18.79 -7.12 5.53
N ALA A 47 19.52 -6.60 6.50
CA ALA A 47 18.97 -5.77 7.57
C ALA A 47 18.27 -4.48 7.06
N GLU A 48 18.78 -3.85 6.00
CA GLU A 48 18.19 -2.62 5.43
C GLU A 48 16.77 -2.85 4.91
N SER A 49 16.49 -4.05 4.39
CA SER A 49 15.17 -4.38 3.84
C SER A 49 14.05 -4.34 4.90
N LEU A 50 14.36 -4.64 6.17
CA LEU A 50 13.39 -4.54 7.26
C LEU A 50 13.01 -3.09 7.54
N ASP A 51 13.97 -2.16 7.51
CA ASP A 51 13.71 -0.74 7.73
C ASP A 51 12.89 -0.16 6.58
N MET A 52 13.20 -0.54 5.34
CA MET A 52 12.39 -0.20 4.16
C MET A 52 10.95 -0.72 4.30
N MET A 53 10.77 -1.97 4.75
CA MET A 53 9.46 -2.56 4.97
C MET A 53 8.65 -1.78 6.01
N LYS A 54 9.26 -1.43 7.15
CA LYS A 54 8.59 -0.66 8.22
C LYS A 54 8.14 0.70 7.73
N TRP A 55 8.99 1.43 7.01
CA TRP A 55 8.61 2.75 6.47
C TRP A 55 7.51 2.68 5.43
N MET A 56 7.56 1.67 4.56
CA MET A 56 6.51 1.44 3.57
C MET A 56 5.18 1.09 4.25
N ALA A 57 5.22 0.23 5.28
CA ALA A 57 4.05 -0.11 6.08
C ALA A 57 3.46 1.12 6.78
N GLU A 58 4.30 1.96 7.38
CA GLU A 58 3.87 3.21 8.03
C GLU A 58 3.22 4.18 7.04
N TYR A 59 3.81 4.37 5.86
CA TYR A 59 3.24 5.23 4.82
C TYR A 59 1.82 4.78 4.41
N PHE A 60 1.66 3.50 4.05
CA PHE A 60 0.36 2.99 3.60
C PHE A 60 -0.65 2.85 4.74
N TYR A 61 -0.21 2.56 5.96
CA TYR A 61 -1.05 2.62 7.15
C TYR A 61 -1.64 4.02 7.32
N ASN A 62 -0.80 5.06 7.35
CA ASN A 62 -1.24 6.44 7.50
C ASN A 62 -2.19 6.87 6.38
N ARG A 63 -1.91 6.43 5.15
CA ARG A 63 -2.79 6.69 4.00
C ARG A 63 -4.17 6.08 4.17
N VAL A 64 -4.26 4.80 4.53
CA VAL A 64 -5.54 4.11 4.75
C VAL A 64 -6.29 4.70 5.95
N GLN A 65 -5.58 5.01 7.05
CA GLN A 65 -6.16 5.70 8.20
C GLN A 65 -6.81 7.03 7.77
N ASN A 66 -6.11 7.86 6.99
CA ASN A 66 -6.64 9.14 6.51
C ASN A 66 -7.92 8.96 5.67
N VAL A 67 -7.99 7.94 4.81
CA VAL A 67 -9.19 7.64 4.01
C VAL A 67 -10.36 7.22 4.91
N ILE A 68 -10.10 6.38 5.91
CA ILE A 68 -11.12 5.90 6.85
C ILE A 68 -11.63 7.05 7.71
N THR A 69 -10.74 7.89 8.25
CA THR A 69 -11.09 9.06 9.06
C THR A 69 -11.91 10.07 8.27
N LYS A 70 -11.57 10.29 6.98
CA LYS A 70 -12.28 11.26 6.12
C LYS A 70 -13.63 10.74 5.62
N HIS A 71 -13.78 9.42 5.48
CA HIS A 71 -14.96 8.81 4.87
C HIS A 71 -15.63 7.81 5.82
N SER A 72 -15.20 6.55 5.78
CA SER A 72 -15.58 5.48 6.71
C SER A 72 -14.83 4.20 6.35
N VAL A 73 -14.80 3.23 7.29
CA VAL A 73 -14.30 1.87 7.03
C VAL A 73 -15.10 1.19 5.91
N GLU A 74 -16.44 1.31 5.94
CA GLU A 74 -17.32 0.73 4.93
C GLU A 74 -17.00 1.26 3.53
N ARG A 75 -16.74 2.57 3.41
CA ARG A 75 -16.40 3.19 2.14
C ARG A 75 -15.05 2.69 1.60
N HIS A 76 -14.05 2.51 2.46
CA HIS A 76 -12.77 1.90 2.06
C HIS A 76 -12.95 0.43 1.63
N TRP A 77 -13.81 -0.32 2.32
CA TRP A 77 -14.19 -1.67 1.92
C TRP A 77 -14.85 -1.72 0.54
N LEU A 78 -15.68 -0.73 0.20
CA LEU A 78 -16.28 -0.61 -1.14
C LEU A 78 -15.26 -0.41 -2.26
N SER A 79 -14.15 0.33 -2.03
CA SER A 79 -13.08 0.44 -3.02
C SER A 79 -12.43 -0.92 -3.34
N MET A 80 -12.35 -1.84 -2.37
CA MET A 80 -11.82 -3.18 -2.60
C MET A 80 -12.76 -4.06 -3.43
N LYS A 81 -14.09 -3.94 -3.21
CA LYS A 81 -15.10 -4.78 -3.90
C LYS A 81 -15.27 -4.45 -5.38
N LYS A 82 -15.16 -3.17 -5.76
CA LYS A 82 -15.42 -2.72 -7.13
C LYS A 82 -14.33 -3.07 -8.15
N LEU A 83 -13.30 -3.79 -7.74
CA LEU A 83 -12.24 -4.33 -8.62
C LEU A 83 -12.59 -5.69 -9.24
N VAL A 84 -13.69 -6.32 -8.82
CA VAL A 84 -14.06 -7.70 -9.21
C VAL A 84 -15.35 -7.73 -10.04
N ALA A 85 -15.73 -6.61 -10.68
CA ALA A 85 -16.92 -6.48 -11.52
C ALA A 85 -16.56 -6.02 -12.92
#